data_AF-A0AA38SFJ8-F1
#
_entry.id   AF-A0AA38SFJ8-F1
#
_cell.length_a   1.000
_cell.length_b   1.000
_cell.length_c   1.000
_cell.angle_alpha   90.00
_cell.angle_beta   90.00
_cell.angle_gamma   90.00
#
_symmetry.space_group_name_H-M   'P 1'
#
loop_
_entity.id
_entity.type
_entity.pdbx_description
1 polymer ?
#
loop_
_entity_poly.entity_id
_entity_poly.type
_entity_poly.pdbx_seq_one_letter_code
_entity_poly.pdbx_strand_id
1 'polypeptide(L)'
;MTGGYTFLLFICITTHFFSINAGDVIPRKTLQIIIGGGYEPPSPPPEYQNCAPPPPPPCPPPPPPPCPPPPPPPCPPPPPPPCPPPATPPSPPPSPPPPPPSPPPSPPPPPPSPPPPKIPPKPSPSPPPPPKKSPPPPPPPPKRPPPSGPFETKRLEKAYNVIQAFRLKVTSDPKGIIKTWKGYNICRDYKGFLCDVVPNFKQKTVAGVNFNGFNLGAPITDFLLGLEDIAFFHANSNDLTGEIPANITNLPYLYELDLSNNKFSGHFPYAVLNARQLVFLDIRFNNFAGKVPPEVFGLDVDLLFINNNNFIQRLPENLGSTPALYLTLANNKFTGGIPKTIGNAGDTLLEVLFLNNKLSGCLPVEIGYLKKATVFDVGGNLLTGPIPLSFQCLQKMELLNLARNQFSGVVPEAVCALPNLSNFTLSYNYFTEVGPECRKLIKKKVLDMKMNCILDLPDQRTAADCRKFYSTHHPCLDEKLMNTYMPCSKGHYALEASDIKSVAPAPAPARQSYGALTPN
;
A
#
# COMPACT_ATOMS: atom_id res chain seq x y z
N MET A 1 -34.59 13.04 55.06
CA MET A 1 -34.48 14.04 53.97
C MET A 1 -33.80 13.34 52.81
N THR A 2 -34.60 12.65 51.96
CA THR A 2 -34.77 12.95 50.51
C THR A 2 -33.46 12.74 49.74
N GLY A 3 -33.15 11.58 49.13
CA GLY A 3 -33.82 10.87 48.01
C GLY A 3 -32.92 11.04 46.75
N GLY A 4 -32.66 10.13 45.82
CA GLY A 4 -33.03 8.74 45.46
C GLY A 4 -32.43 8.46 44.05
N TYR A 5 -32.40 7.18 43.62
CA TYR A 5 -32.01 6.61 42.29
C TYR A 5 -30.49 6.42 42.03
N THR A 6 -29.85 5.25 41.84
CA THR A 6 -30.11 3.91 41.24
C THR A 6 -29.58 3.76 39.79
N PHE A 7 -28.54 2.91 39.63
CA PHE A 7 -28.11 2.09 38.46
C PHE A 7 -27.48 2.70 37.17
N LEU A 8 -26.51 1.91 36.66
CA LEU A 8 -25.92 1.82 35.29
C LEU A 8 -24.68 2.66 34.95
N LEU A 9 -23.49 2.05 35.12
CA LEU A 9 -22.30 2.35 34.31
C LEU A 9 -21.67 1.03 33.81
N PHE A 10 -22.31 0.46 32.79
CA PHE A 10 -21.76 -0.58 31.91
C PHE A 10 -22.07 -0.12 30.48
N ILE A 11 -21.08 -0.20 29.59
CA ILE A 11 -21.16 -0.01 28.12
C ILE A 11 -21.13 1.45 27.61
N CYS A 12 -19.94 1.89 27.18
CA CYS A 12 -19.75 2.83 26.06
C CYS A 12 -18.32 2.69 25.48
N ILE A 13 -18.06 1.62 24.72
CA ILE A 13 -16.94 1.53 23.75
C ILE A 13 -17.47 0.96 22.42
N THR A 14 -18.67 1.35 22.02
CA THR A 14 -19.22 1.03 20.70
C THR A 14 -20.00 2.25 20.23
N THR A 15 -19.33 3.09 19.44
CA THR A 15 -19.83 4.15 18.52
C THR A 15 -18.92 5.38 18.56
N HIS A 16 -17.72 5.25 17.99
CA HIS A 16 -17.00 6.40 17.44
C HIS A 16 -16.28 5.97 16.15
N PHE A 17 -17.08 5.56 15.16
CA PHE A 17 -16.66 5.58 13.77
C PHE A 17 -17.91 5.87 12.95
N PHE A 18 -18.17 7.14 12.70
CA PHE A 18 -18.87 7.63 11.50
C PHE A 18 -18.59 9.14 11.35
N SER A 19 -18.48 9.54 10.09
CA SER A 19 -18.04 10.84 9.57
C SER A 19 -16.53 11.08 9.59
N ILE A 20 -15.85 10.51 8.60
CA ILE A 20 -14.68 11.16 8.00
C ILE A 20 -15.22 12.43 7.33
N ASN A 21 -15.25 13.52 8.09
CA ASN A 21 -15.08 14.83 7.48
C ASN A 21 -13.61 14.89 7.05
N ALA A 22 -13.37 15.24 5.79
CA ALA A 22 -12.05 15.57 5.29
C ALA A 22 -11.43 16.65 6.20
N GLY A 23 -10.55 16.25 7.12
CA GLY A 23 -9.97 17.18 8.09
C GLY A 23 -9.23 16.56 9.27
N ASP A 24 -9.68 15.41 9.81
CA ASP A 24 -9.11 14.90 11.06
C ASP A 24 -8.13 13.74 10.86
N VAL A 25 -6.85 14.08 11.01
CA VAL A 25 -5.68 13.19 10.98
C VAL A 25 -5.77 12.16 12.11
N ILE A 26 -5.67 10.87 11.78
CA ILE A 26 -5.61 9.78 12.76
C ILE A 26 -4.44 10.05 13.74
N PRO A 27 -4.65 9.98 15.07
CA PRO A 27 -3.60 10.27 16.03
C PRO A 27 -2.35 9.38 15.85
N ARG A 28 -1.17 10.01 15.81
CA ARG A 28 0.17 9.41 15.58
C ARG A 28 0.49 8.17 16.44
N LYS A 29 -0.08 8.06 17.65
CA LYS A 29 0.10 6.88 18.54
C LYS A 29 -0.65 5.64 18.03
N THR A 30 -1.78 5.81 17.36
CA THR A 30 -2.56 4.70 16.79
C THR A 30 -1.86 4.12 15.56
N LEU A 31 -1.18 4.96 14.77
CA LEU A 31 -0.36 4.55 13.63
C LEU A 31 0.96 3.87 14.02
N GLN A 32 1.62 4.28 15.12
CA GLN A 32 2.79 3.55 15.65
C GLN A 32 2.46 2.10 16.04
N ILE A 33 1.25 1.83 16.52
CA ILE A 33 0.78 0.46 16.82
C ILE A 33 0.48 -0.33 15.52
N ILE A 34 0.20 0.37 14.42
CA ILE A 34 -0.18 -0.22 13.13
C ILE A 34 1.03 -0.43 12.20
N ILE A 35 2.12 0.32 12.34
CA ILE A 35 3.25 0.29 11.39
C ILE A 35 4.46 -0.52 11.87
N GLY A 36 4.59 -0.84 13.17
CA GLY A 36 5.69 -1.69 13.60
C GLY A 36 5.70 -1.92 15.10
N GLY A 37 5.83 -3.18 15.49
CA GLY A 37 6.32 -3.51 16.82
C GLY A 37 7.62 -2.75 17.08
N GLY A 38 7.70 -2.14 18.27
CA GLY A 38 8.91 -1.49 18.74
C GLY A 38 10.07 -2.47 18.66
N TYR A 39 11.06 -2.15 17.84
CA TYR A 39 12.40 -2.68 18.00
C TYR A 39 13.04 -1.86 19.12
N GLU A 40 12.77 -2.24 20.37
CA GLU A 40 13.74 -1.99 21.43
C GLU A 40 15.01 -2.77 21.04
N PRO A 41 16.20 -2.14 20.99
CA PRO A 41 17.42 -2.91 20.86
C PRO A 41 17.48 -3.90 22.03
N PRO A 42 17.90 -5.16 21.83
CA PRO A 42 18.04 -6.09 22.94
C PRO A 42 18.96 -5.45 23.98
N SER A 43 18.45 -5.28 25.20
CA SER A 43 19.25 -4.93 26.36
C SER A 43 20.46 -5.87 26.41
N PRO A 44 21.68 -5.36 26.68
CA PRO A 44 22.84 -6.23 26.84
C PRO A 44 22.53 -7.26 27.94
N PRO A 45 22.89 -8.55 27.75
CA PRO A 45 22.70 -9.53 28.80
C PRO A 45 23.48 -9.11 30.06
N PRO A 46 22.97 -9.44 31.27
CA PRO A 46 23.65 -9.09 32.51
C PRO A 46 25.07 -9.66 32.52
N GLU A 47 26.01 -8.86 33.00
CA GLU A 47 27.41 -9.23 33.22
C GLU A 47 27.51 -10.58 33.94
N TYR A 48 27.93 -11.62 33.21
CA TYR A 48 28.54 -12.79 33.83
C TYR A 48 30.03 -12.48 34.03
N GLN A 49 30.33 -11.81 35.14
CA GLN A 49 31.67 -11.90 35.71
C GLN A 49 31.86 -13.30 36.31
N ASN A 50 32.91 -13.99 35.85
CA ASN A 50 33.54 -15.19 36.43
C ASN A 50 32.97 -16.58 36.10
N CYS A 51 33.03 -17.00 34.84
CA CYS A 51 33.23 -18.42 34.48
C CYS A 51 34.29 -18.55 33.37
N ALA A 52 35.22 -19.50 33.52
CA ALA A 52 36.22 -19.82 32.50
C ALA A 52 35.58 -20.55 31.30
N PRO A 53 36.01 -20.28 30.05
CA PRO A 53 35.41 -20.89 28.86
C PRO A 53 35.76 -22.38 28.75
N PRO A 54 34.84 -23.23 28.25
CA PRO A 54 35.12 -24.63 27.96
C PRO A 54 36.09 -24.76 26.76
N PRO A 55 36.88 -25.85 26.69
CA PRO A 55 37.84 -26.05 25.61
C PRO A 55 37.12 -26.21 24.25
N PRO A 56 37.76 -25.78 23.14
CA PRO A 56 37.16 -25.86 21.82
C PRO A 56 36.96 -27.31 21.36
N PRO A 57 35.86 -27.61 20.63
CA PRO A 57 35.66 -28.93 20.04
C PRO A 57 36.70 -29.23 18.95
N PRO A 58 37.06 -30.50 18.73
CA PRO A 58 38.03 -30.89 17.72
C PRO A 58 37.53 -30.55 16.31
N CYS A 59 38.46 -30.08 15.46
CA CYS A 59 38.18 -29.69 14.09
C CYS A 59 37.55 -30.85 13.28
N PRO A 60 36.51 -30.59 12.47
CA PRO A 60 36.01 -31.58 11.53
C PRO A 60 37.06 -31.88 10.45
N PRO A 61 37.09 -33.12 9.92
CA PRO A 61 38.01 -33.49 8.85
C PRO A 61 37.73 -32.67 7.58
N PRO A 62 38.77 -32.40 6.76
CA PRO A 62 38.60 -31.63 5.53
C PRO A 62 37.67 -32.35 4.55
N PRO A 63 36.85 -31.61 3.77
CA PRO A 63 36.00 -32.20 2.76
C PRO A 63 36.84 -32.86 1.65
N PRO A 64 36.35 -33.94 1.03
CA PRO A 64 37.02 -34.56 -0.11
C PRO A 64 37.14 -33.57 -1.28
N PRO A 65 38.18 -33.72 -2.13
CA PRO A 65 38.38 -32.84 -3.27
C PRO A 65 37.18 -32.91 -4.23
N PRO A 66 36.81 -31.79 -4.86
CA PRO A 66 35.70 -31.77 -5.81
C PRO A 66 35.99 -32.68 -7.00
N CYS A 67 35.00 -33.47 -7.41
CA CYS A 67 35.06 -34.26 -8.63
C CYS A 67 35.38 -33.36 -9.84
N PRO A 68 36.19 -33.82 -10.81
CA PRO A 68 36.42 -33.07 -12.03
C PRO A 68 35.09 -32.85 -12.77
N PRO A 69 34.90 -31.68 -13.40
CA PRO A 69 33.70 -31.41 -14.17
C PRO A 69 33.57 -32.40 -15.33
N PRO A 70 32.34 -32.83 -15.68
CA PRO A 70 32.12 -33.66 -16.86
C PRO A 70 32.61 -32.93 -18.13
N PRO A 71 33.09 -33.67 -19.14
CA PRO A 71 33.50 -33.07 -20.40
C PRO A 71 32.34 -32.29 -21.03
N PRO A 72 32.61 -31.17 -21.71
CA PRO A 72 31.58 -30.39 -22.38
C PRO A 72 30.88 -31.26 -23.43
N PRO A 73 29.55 -31.11 -23.59
CA PRO A 73 28.82 -31.82 -24.64
C PRO A 73 29.38 -31.42 -26.02
N PRO A 74 29.39 -32.34 -27.00
CA PRO A 74 29.85 -32.03 -28.35
C PRO A 74 29.02 -30.88 -28.94
N CYS A 75 29.71 -29.95 -29.60
CA CYS A 75 29.08 -28.81 -30.25
C CYS A 75 27.95 -29.28 -31.18
N PRO A 76 26.76 -28.64 -31.14
CA PRO A 76 25.72 -28.92 -32.11
C PRO A 76 26.23 -28.61 -33.53
N PRO A 77 25.81 -29.38 -34.55
CA PRO A 77 26.19 -29.11 -35.92
C PRO A 77 25.72 -27.70 -36.34
N PRO A 78 26.47 -27.02 -37.22
CA PRO A 78 26.11 -25.69 -37.69
C PRO A 78 24.72 -25.72 -38.36
N PRO A 79 23.90 -24.67 -38.18
CA PRO A 79 22.61 -24.59 -38.84
C PRO A 79 22.79 -24.60 -40.36
N PRO A 80 21.86 -25.19 -41.13
CA PRO A 80 21.90 -25.14 -42.58
C PRO A 80 21.85 -23.69 -43.07
N PRO A 81 22.48 -23.39 -44.22
CA PRO A 81 22.50 -22.03 -44.77
C PRO A 81 21.06 -21.53 -45.00
N PRO A 82 20.79 -20.23 -44.74
CA PRO A 82 19.48 -19.66 -44.95
C PRO A 82 19.10 -19.76 -46.42
N CYS A 83 17.86 -20.18 -46.69
CA CYS A 83 17.28 -20.16 -48.03
C CYS A 83 17.35 -18.73 -48.61
N PRO A 84 17.61 -18.57 -49.92
CA PRO A 84 17.61 -17.27 -50.55
C PRO A 84 16.23 -16.61 -50.39
N PRO A 85 16.17 -15.29 -50.14
CA PRO A 85 14.90 -14.58 -50.01
C PRO A 85 14.10 -14.68 -51.32
N PRO A 86 12.76 -14.79 -51.27
CA PRO A 86 11.93 -14.70 -52.46
C PRO A 86 12.17 -13.36 -53.15
N ALA A 87 12.24 -13.38 -54.49
CA ALA A 87 12.37 -12.18 -55.30
C ALA A 87 11.24 -11.19 -54.95
N THR A 88 11.62 -9.97 -54.58
CA THR A 88 10.69 -8.86 -54.35
C THR A 88 9.88 -8.57 -55.62
N PRO A 89 8.53 -8.59 -55.56
CA PRO A 89 7.71 -8.13 -56.67
C PRO A 89 7.95 -6.63 -56.92
N PRO A 90 7.89 -6.16 -58.19
CA PRO A 90 8.07 -4.76 -58.50
C PRO A 90 6.98 -3.90 -57.83
N SER A 91 7.39 -2.78 -57.25
CA SER A 91 6.50 -1.83 -56.59
C SER A 91 5.48 -1.25 -57.60
N PRO A 92 4.18 -1.18 -57.26
CA PRO A 92 3.20 -0.53 -58.11
C PRO A 92 3.44 1.00 -58.17
N PRO A 93 3.08 1.65 -59.29
CA PRO A 93 3.27 3.08 -59.46
C PRO A 93 2.45 3.89 -58.43
N PRO A 94 2.94 5.07 -58.01
CA PRO A 94 2.29 5.88 -57.00
C PRO A 94 0.89 6.31 -57.46
N SER A 95 -0.11 6.07 -56.61
CA SER A 95 -1.48 6.51 -56.82
C SER A 95 -1.55 8.05 -56.79
N PRO A 96 -2.42 8.68 -57.61
CA PRO A 96 -2.58 10.13 -57.58
C PRO A 96 -3.09 10.60 -56.21
N PRO A 97 -2.74 11.82 -55.78
CA PRO A 97 -3.16 12.35 -54.49
C PRO A 97 -4.70 12.48 -54.44
N PRO A 98 -5.32 12.23 -53.29
CA PRO A 98 -6.76 12.40 -53.13
C PRO A 98 -7.15 13.87 -53.32
N PRO A 99 -8.36 14.15 -53.85
CA PRO A 99 -8.85 15.52 -53.93
C PRO A 99 -8.99 16.12 -52.52
N PRO A 100 -8.86 17.45 -52.38
CA PRO A 100 -8.98 18.11 -51.10
C PRO A 100 -10.38 17.86 -50.49
N PRO A 101 -10.49 17.74 -49.16
CA PRO A 101 -11.78 17.54 -48.51
C PRO A 101 -12.69 18.74 -48.78
N SER A 102 -13.92 18.45 -49.21
CA SER A 102 -14.99 19.44 -49.33
C SER A 102 -15.19 20.16 -47.98
N PRO A 103 -15.41 21.48 -47.96
CA PRO A 103 -15.67 22.20 -46.73
C PRO A 103 -16.93 21.64 -46.04
N PRO A 104 -16.95 21.55 -44.70
CA PRO A 104 -18.13 21.08 -43.98
C PRO A 104 -19.33 22.01 -44.29
N PRO A 105 -20.54 21.46 -44.43
CA PRO A 105 -21.73 22.28 -44.61
C PRO A 105 -21.93 23.17 -43.37
N SER A 106 -22.15 24.46 -43.60
CA SER A 106 -22.50 25.43 -42.58
C SER A 106 -23.69 24.92 -41.75
N PRO A 107 -23.66 25.04 -40.42
CA PRO A 107 -24.81 24.66 -39.59
C PRO A 107 -26.02 25.51 -39.98
N PRO A 108 -27.23 24.91 -40.09
CA PRO A 108 -28.44 25.67 -40.37
C PRO A 108 -28.72 26.67 -39.24
N PRO A 109 -29.30 27.84 -39.54
CA PRO A 109 -29.63 28.83 -38.52
C PRO A 109 -30.64 28.26 -37.51
N PRO A 110 -30.57 28.67 -36.23
CA PRO A 110 -31.51 28.22 -35.22
C PRO A 110 -32.94 28.65 -35.60
N PRO A 111 -33.96 27.81 -35.34
CA PRO A 111 -35.34 28.17 -35.61
C PRO A 111 -35.76 29.35 -34.71
N PRO A 112 -36.65 30.25 -35.20
CA PRO A 112 -37.12 31.38 -34.43
C PRO A 112 -37.88 30.90 -33.18
N SER A 113 -37.64 31.60 -32.07
CA SER A 113 -38.30 31.36 -30.79
C SER A 113 -39.84 31.44 -30.94
N PRO A 114 -40.60 30.49 -30.37
CA PRO A 114 -42.05 30.55 -30.43
C PRO A 114 -42.58 31.76 -29.65
N PRO A 115 -43.66 32.41 -30.14
CA PRO A 115 -44.27 33.54 -29.44
C PRO A 115 -44.90 33.09 -28.12
N PRO A 116 -44.99 33.99 -27.11
CA PRO A 116 -45.56 33.66 -25.82
C PRO A 116 -47.04 33.24 -25.97
N PRO A 117 -47.52 32.25 -25.20
CA PRO A 117 -48.92 31.84 -25.26
C PRO A 117 -49.83 33.00 -24.84
N LYS A 118 -50.80 33.33 -25.71
CA LYS A 118 -51.93 34.21 -25.37
C LYS A 118 -52.77 33.54 -24.28
N ILE A 119 -52.98 34.25 -23.17
CA ILE A 119 -53.89 33.87 -22.09
C ILE A 119 -55.33 34.07 -22.59
N PRO A 120 -56.17 33.02 -22.66
CA PRO A 120 -57.61 33.16 -22.85
C PRO A 120 -58.32 33.44 -21.51
N PRO A 121 -59.48 34.11 -21.53
CA PRO A 121 -60.15 34.55 -20.31
C PRO A 121 -60.75 33.39 -19.52
N LYS A 122 -60.72 33.59 -18.20
CA LYS A 122 -61.21 32.73 -17.13
C LYS A 122 -62.71 32.39 -17.30
N PRO A 123 -63.13 31.11 -17.36
CA PRO A 123 -64.52 30.73 -17.21
C PRO A 123 -64.94 30.75 -15.73
N SER A 124 -66.14 31.24 -15.47
CA SER A 124 -66.83 31.21 -14.17
C SER A 124 -67.04 29.78 -13.65
N PRO A 125 -67.13 29.58 -12.31
CA PRO A 125 -67.19 28.25 -11.71
C PRO A 125 -68.55 27.58 -11.88
N SER A 126 -68.55 26.38 -12.45
CA SER A 126 -69.67 25.42 -12.37
C SER A 126 -69.68 24.71 -11.00
N PRO A 127 -70.86 24.30 -10.48
CA PRO A 127 -70.98 23.74 -9.13
C PRO A 127 -70.35 22.33 -9.02
N PRO A 128 -69.89 21.93 -7.82
CA PRO A 128 -69.19 20.66 -7.62
C PRO A 128 -70.11 19.46 -7.81
N PRO A 129 -69.63 18.35 -8.42
CA PRO A 129 -70.34 17.09 -8.43
C PRO A 129 -70.30 16.42 -7.03
N PRO A 130 -71.27 15.54 -6.71
CA PRO A 130 -71.37 14.90 -5.40
C PRO A 130 -70.16 13.99 -5.12
N PRO A 131 -69.80 13.78 -3.84
CA PRO A 131 -68.62 13.03 -3.45
C PRO A 131 -68.75 11.56 -3.89
N LYS A 132 -67.89 11.15 -4.83
CA LYS A 132 -67.65 9.72 -5.08
C LYS A 132 -66.94 9.16 -3.86
N LYS A 133 -67.55 8.16 -3.22
CA LYS A 133 -66.94 7.38 -2.15
C LYS A 133 -65.58 6.86 -2.64
N SER A 134 -64.53 7.27 -1.95
CA SER A 134 -63.19 6.72 -2.09
C SER A 134 -63.24 5.19 -1.94
N PRO A 135 -62.61 4.41 -2.83
CA PRO A 135 -62.39 3.00 -2.60
C PRO A 135 -61.65 2.83 -1.27
N PRO A 136 -61.98 1.80 -0.46
CA PRO A 136 -61.21 1.53 0.75
C PRO A 136 -59.73 1.32 0.39
N PRO A 137 -58.80 1.73 1.26
CA PRO A 137 -57.37 1.47 1.04
C PRO A 137 -57.17 -0.04 0.81
N PRO A 138 -56.28 -0.43 -0.13
CA PRO A 138 -55.97 -1.84 -0.33
C PRO A 138 -55.58 -2.43 1.02
N PRO A 139 -56.05 -3.66 1.34
CA PRO A 139 -55.68 -4.30 2.60
C PRO A 139 -54.16 -4.30 2.72
N PRO A 140 -53.61 -4.09 3.93
CA PRO A 140 -52.17 -4.20 4.14
C PRO A 140 -51.70 -5.54 3.55
N PRO A 141 -50.54 -5.58 2.87
CA PRO A 141 -50.04 -6.83 2.30
C PRO A 141 -50.10 -7.90 3.41
N PRO A 142 -50.61 -9.10 3.11
CA PRO A 142 -50.77 -10.13 4.12
C PRO A 142 -49.43 -10.26 4.85
N LYS A 143 -49.45 -10.09 6.18
CA LYS A 143 -48.28 -10.36 7.03
C LYS A 143 -47.79 -11.73 6.60
N ARG A 144 -46.63 -11.76 5.93
CA ARG A 144 -46.01 -13.00 5.50
C ARG A 144 -46.02 -13.91 6.73
N PRO A 145 -46.51 -15.17 6.63
CA PRO A 145 -46.50 -16.07 7.76
C PRO A 145 -45.11 -16.03 8.40
N PRO A 146 -44.99 -15.98 9.74
CA PRO A 146 -43.69 -16.13 10.37
C PRO A 146 -43.03 -17.39 9.77
N PRO A 147 -41.72 -17.37 9.51
CA PRO A 147 -41.06 -18.52 8.92
C PRO A 147 -41.46 -19.76 9.70
N SER A 148 -41.88 -20.81 8.99
CA SER A 148 -42.15 -22.11 9.57
C SER A 148 -40.82 -22.73 10.01
N GLY A 149 -40.29 -22.27 11.14
CA GLY A 149 -38.97 -22.59 11.65
C GLY A 149 -38.58 -21.64 12.81
N PRO A 150 -37.48 -21.93 13.53
CA PRO A 150 -37.09 -21.16 14.72
C PRO A 150 -36.43 -19.80 14.39
N PHE A 151 -36.29 -19.45 13.11
CA PHE A 151 -35.59 -18.25 12.65
C PHE A 151 -36.55 -17.14 12.24
N GLU A 152 -36.18 -15.89 12.56
CA GLU A 152 -36.97 -14.69 12.22
C GLU A 152 -37.06 -14.46 10.70
N THR A 153 -36.03 -14.85 9.94
CA THR A 153 -35.97 -14.73 8.49
C THR A 153 -35.29 -15.93 7.84
N LYS A 154 -35.59 -16.18 6.56
CA LYS A 154 -34.88 -17.20 5.76
C LYS A 154 -33.38 -16.88 5.58
N ARG A 155 -33.01 -15.60 5.63
CA ARG A 155 -31.61 -15.15 5.54
C ARG A 155 -30.82 -15.54 6.79
N LEU A 156 -31.42 -15.39 7.97
CA LEU A 156 -30.82 -15.88 9.22
C LEU A 156 -30.71 -17.40 9.26
N GLU A 157 -31.68 -18.13 8.69
CA GLU A 157 -31.59 -19.59 8.55
C GLU A 157 -30.40 -20.00 7.66
N LYS A 158 -30.21 -19.34 6.52
CA LYS A 158 -29.00 -19.56 5.68
C LYS A 158 -27.71 -19.25 6.45
N ALA A 159 -27.64 -18.10 7.10
CA ALA A 159 -26.46 -17.69 7.87
C ALA A 159 -26.17 -18.68 9.00
N TYR A 160 -27.19 -19.18 9.69
CA TYR A 160 -27.03 -20.22 10.71
C TYR A 160 -26.33 -21.46 10.16
N ASN A 161 -26.77 -21.97 9.00
CA ASN A 161 -26.16 -23.15 8.39
C ASN A 161 -24.68 -22.93 8.05
N VAL A 162 -24.34 -21.74 7.54
CA VAL A 162 -22.95 -21.34 7.24
C VAL A 162 -22.11 -21.26 8.51
N ILE A 163 -22.63 -20.63 9.56
CA ILE A 163 -21.93 -20.49 10.84
C ILE A 163 -21.71 -21.85 11.49
N GLN A 164 -22.72 -22.73 11.49
CA GLN A 164 -22.56 -24.08 12.05
C GLN A 164 -21.58 -24.92 11.22
N ALA A 165 -21.59 -24.81 9.88
CA ALA A 165 -20.60 -25.47 9.05
C ALA A 165 -19.17 -24.96 9.35
N PHE A 166 -18.99 -23.65 9.54
CA PHE A 166 -17.71 -23.07 9.91
C PHE A 166 -17.27 -23.46 11.33
N ARG A 167 -18.21 -23.48 12.28
CA ARG A 167 -17.98 -23.94 13.66
C ARG A 167 -17.34 -25.33 13.71
N LEU A 168 -17.77 -26.24 12.82
CA LEU A 168 -17.21 -27.59 12.72
C LEU A 168 -15.78 -27.62 12.14
N LYS A 169 -15.37 -26.58 11.42
CA LYS A 169 -14.03 -26.42 10.84
C LYS A 169 -13.04 -25.74 11.81
N VAL A 170 -13.50 -25.24 12.97
CA VAL A 170 -12.63 -24.60 13.96
C VAL A 170 -11.72 -25.64 14.60
N THR A 171 -10.41 -25.46 14.43
CA THR A 171 -9.35 -26.33 14.97
C THR A 171 -8.79 -25.83 16.29
N SER A 172 -8.89 -24.52 16.57
CA SER A 172 -8.44 -23.91 17.82
C SER A 172 -9.39 -22.80 18.26
N ASP A 173 -9.80 -22.82 19.53
CA ASP A 173 -10.63 -21.79 20.16
C ASP A 173 -10.24 -21.63 21.64
N PRO A 174 -9.08 -21.03 21.94
CA PRO A 174 -8.56 -20.92 23.30
C PRO A 174 -9.46 -20.05 24.19
N LYS A 175 -10.21 -19.12 23.61
CA LYS A 175 -11.12 -18.22 24.33
C LYS A 175 -12.54 -18.78 24.47
N GLY A 176 -12.81 -19.97 23.93
CA GLY A 176 -14.11 -20.64 24.04
C GLY A 176 -15.26 -19.88 23.37
N ILE A 177 -14.97 -19.08 22.35
CA ILE A 177 -15.95 -18.26 21.63
C ILE A 177 -17.04 -19.12 20.98
N ILE A 178 -16.67 -20.27 20.40
CA ILE A 178 -17.62 -21.13 19.66
C ILE A 178 -18.67 -21.76 20.56
N LYS A 179 -18.48 -21.73 21.89
CA LYS A 179 -19.48 -22.17 22.87
C LYS A 179 -20.74 -21.30 22.82
N THR A 180 -20.58 -20.05 22.40
CA THR A 180 -21.68 -19.08 22.22
C THR A 180 -22.51 -19.34 20.97
N TRP A 181 -21.95 -20.08 19.99
CA TRP A 181 -22.59 -20.35 18.70
C TRP A 181 -23.55 -21.56 18.76
N LYS A 182 -24.50 -21.51 19.71
CA LYS A 182 -25.49 -22.57 19.94
C LYS A 182 -26.90 -21.99 19.99
N GLY A 183 -27.88 -22.77 19.54
CA GLY A 183 -29.28 -22.34 19.44
C GLY A 183 -29.54 -21.44 18.23
N TYR A 184 -30.77 -20.96 18.10
CA TYR A 184 -31.25 -20.31 16.87
C TYR A 184 -31.14 -18.78 16.85
N ASN A 185 -30.82 -18.15 17.99
CA ASN A 185 -30.76 -16.68 18.11
C ASN A 185 -29.35 -16.14 17.84
N ILE A 186 -28.88 -16.22 16.59
CA ILE A 186 -27.54 -15.77 16.16
C ILE A 186 -27.23 -14.37 16.69
N CYS A 187 -28.12 -13.41 16.43
CA CYS A 187 -27.89 -11.99 16.68
C CYS A 187 -27.76 -11.59 18.15
N ARG A 188 -28.24 -12.44 19.07
CA ARG A 188 -28.20 -12.19 20.51
C ARG A 188 -27.11 -13.01 21.19
N ASP A 189 -27.00 -14.27 20.80
CA ASP A 189 -26.23 -15.25 21.55
C ASP A 189 -24.83 -15.44 20.96
N TYR A 190 -24.62 -15.22 19.65
CA TYR A 190 -23.38 -15.59 18.98
C TYR A 190 -22.38 -14.44 19.04
N LYS A 191 -21.32 -14.63 19.83
CA LYS A 191 -20.26 -13.63 19.94
C LYS A 191 -19.51 -13.47 18.61
N GLY A 192 -19.35 -12.23 18.19
CA GLY A 192 -18.65 -11.85 16.96
C GLY A 192 -19.55 -11.74 15.72
N PHE A 193 -20.86 -11.98 15.84
CA PHE A 193 -21.80 -11.81 14.74
C PHE A 193 -22.72 -10.62 15.00
N LEU A 194 -22.83 -9.73 14.02
CA LEU A 194 -23.69 -8.55 14.07
C LEU A 194 -24.77 -8.70 13.01
N CYS A 195 -26.01 -8.43 13.42
CA CYS A 195 -27.15 -8.53 12.53
C CYS A 195 -27.75 -7.16 12.25
N ASP A 196 -28.20 -6.97 11.02
CA ASP A 196 -28.96 -5.80 10.61
C ASP A 196 -29.99 -6.17 9.54
N VAL A 197 -30.83 -5.21 9.17
CA VAL A 197 -31.89 -5.35 8.17
C VAL A 197 -31.34 -4.96 6.80
N VAL A 198 -31.39 -5.90 5.85
CA VAL A 198 -30.94 -5.62 4.48
C VAL A 198 -31.89 -4.60 3.82
N PRO A 199 -31.40 -3.46 3.29
CA PRO A 199 -32.25 -2.37 2.80
C PRO A 199 -33.29 -2.80 1.75
N ASN A 200 -32.84 -3.60 0.77
CA ASN A 200 -33.69 -4.01 -0.36
C ASN A 200 -34.73 -5.08 0.01
N PHE A 201 -34.40 -5.96 0.95
CA PHE A 201 -35.25 -7.11 1.30
C PHE A 201 -36.09 -6.86 2.55
N LYS A 202 -35.75 -5.84 3.35
CA LYS A 202 -36.35 -5.55 4.67
C LYS A 202 -36.37 -6.78 5.57
N GLN A 203 -35.34 -7.62 5.45
CA GLN A 203 -35.16 -8.83 6.24
C GLN A 203 -33.87 -8.74 7.04
N LYS A 204 -33.94 -9.10 8.31
CA LYS A 204 -32.78 -9.24 9.18
C LYS A 204 -31.86 -10.36 8.69
N THR A 205 -30.56 -10.16 8.76
CA THR A 205 -29.51 -11.11 8.39
C THR A 205 -28.25 -10.83 9.23
N VAL A 206 -27.19 -11.62 9.06
CA VAL A 206 -25.86 -11.30 9.57
C VAL A 206 -25.23 -10.27 8.63
N ALA A 207 -25.11 -9.02 9.10
CA ALA A 207 -24.58 -7.91 8.33
C ALA A 207 -23.07 -7.70 8.57
N GLY A 208 -22.52 -8.22 9.66
CA GLY A 208 -21.11 -8.06 9.96
C GLY A 208 -20.55 -9.15 10.84
N VAL A 209 -19.26 -9.39 10.70
CA VAL A 209 -18.54 -10.38 11.51
C VAL A 209 -17.29 -9.72 12.07
N ASN A 210 -17.12 -9.80 13.39
CA ASN A 210 -15.97 -9.28 14.11
C ASN A 210 -15.38 -10.37 15.02
N PHE A 211 -14.29 -10.96 14.56
CA PHE A 211 -13.50 -11.98 15.23
C PHE A 211 -12.19 -11.42 15.81
N ASN A 212 -12.04 -10.10 15.91
CA ASN A 212 -10.78 -9.48 16.33
C ASN A 212 -10.31 -10.02 17.69
N GLY A 213 -9.08 -10.52 17.70
CA GLY A 213 -8.41 -11.05 18.89
C GLY A 213 -9.09 -12.30 19.45
N PHE A 214 -9.84 -13.08 18.67
CA PHE A 214 -10.42 -14.32 19.19
C PHE A 214 -9.42 -15.48 19.27
N ASN A 215 -8.26 -15.37 18.61
CA ASN A 215 -7.26 -16.44 18.50
C ASN A 215 -7.86 -17.74 17.92
N LEU A 216 -8.83 -17.62 17.00
CA LEU A 216 -9.47 -18.76 16.35
C LEU A 216 -8.57 -19.35 15.27
N GLY A 217 -8.38 -20.66 15.30
CA GLY A 217 -7.78 -21.40 14.19
C GLY A 217 -8.87 -22.06 13.36
N ALA A 218 -8.99 -21.68 12.08
CA ALA A 218 -9.95 -22.29 11.16
C ALA A 218 -9.64 -21.91 9.70
N PRO A 219 -9.94 -22.78 8.71
CA PRO A 219 -9.93 -22.41 7.30
C PRO A 219 -11.18 -21.59 6.93
N ILE A 220 -11.00 -20.46 6.23
CA ILE A 220 -12.09 -19.51 5.92
C ILE A 220 -12.74 -19.68 4.54
N THR A 221 -12.18 -20.52 3.66
CA THR A 221 -12.43 -20.53 2.20
C THR A 221 -13.90 -20.41 1.79
N ASP A 222 -14.82 -21.13 2.46
CA ASP A 222 -16.25 -21.14 2.11
C ASP A 222 -17.12 -20.24 3.02
N PHE A 223 -16.55 -19.72 4.11
CA PHE A 223 -17.32 -19.03 5.14
C PHE A 223 -17.88 -17.70 4.65
N LEU A 224 -17.03 -16.88 4.02
CA LEU A 224 -17.42 -15.54 3.58
C LEU A 224 -18.45 -15.57 2.46
N LEU A 225 -18.32 -16.49 1.50
CA LEU A 225 -19.29 -16.62 0.41
C LEU A 225 -20.67 -17.09 0.89
N GLY A 226 -20.74 -17.84 1.98
CA GLY A 226 -22.01 -18.26 2.56
C GLY A 226 -22.80 -17.10 3.19
N LEU A 227 -22.12 -16.02 3.59
CA LEU A 227 -22.73 -14.84 4.18
C LEU A 227 -22.97 -13.76 3.12
N GLU A 228 -23.91 -14.03 2.20
CA GLU A 228 -24.21 -13.22 1.00
C GLU A 228 -24.46 -11.72 1.28
N ASP A 229 -24.91 -11.35 2.48
CA ASP A 229 -25.26 -9.98 2.85
C ASP A 229 -24.22 -9.29 3.75
N ILE A 230 -23.04 -9.88 3.92
CA ILE A 230 -22.01 -9.32 4.81
C ILE A 230 -21.49 -7.99 4.28
N ALA A 231 -21.37 -7.02 5.18
CA ALA A 231 -20.92 -5.67 4.88
C ALA A 231 -19.48 -5.42 5.37
N PHE A 232 -19.09 -6.04 6.49
CA PHE A 232 -17.71 -6.02 6.96
C PHE A 232 -17.29 -7.37 7.56
N PHE A 233 -16.01 -7.71 7.38
CA PHE A 233 -15.36 -8.83 8.05
C PHE A 233 -14.06 -8.36 8.69
N HIS A 234 -14.05 -8.37 10.03
CA HIS A 234 -12.86 -8.07 10.81
C HIS A 234 -12.39 -9.33 11.51
N ALA A 235 -11.16 -9.74 11.24
CA ALA A 235 -10.59 -10.98 11.77
C ALA A 235 -9.14 -10.80 12.25
N ASN A 236 -8.77 -9.59 12.68
CA ASN A 236 -7.45 -9.28 13.19
C ASN A 236 -7.02 -10.26 14.31
N SER A 237 -5.77 -10.70 14.30
CA SER A 237 -5.17 -11.49 15.40
C SER A 237 -5.91 -12.81 15.66
N ASN A 238 -5.95 -13.64 14.62
CA ASN A 238 -6.42 -15.01 14.68
C ASN A 238 -5.41 -15.96 14.02
N ASP A 239 -5.70 -17.25 14.06
CA ASP A 239 -4.94 -18.30 13.38
C ASP A 239 -5.69 -18.79 12.12
N LEU A 240 -6.43 -17.90 11.44
CA LEU A 240 -7.23 -18.28 10.27
C LEU A 240 -6.33 -18.61 9.08
N THR A 241 -6.74 -19.60 8.29
CA THR A 241 -6.03 -20.10 7.12
C THR A 241 -6.95 -20.19 5.90
N GLY A 242 -6.40 -20.63 4.77
CA GLY A 242 -7.11 -20.81 3.51
C GLY A 242 -6.82 -19.69 2.52
N GLU A 243 -7.57 -19.71 1.43
CA GLU A 243 -7.50 -18.69 0.38
C GLU A 243 -8.76 -17.84 0.40
N ILE A 244 -8.63 -16.57 0.03
CA ILE A 244 -9.79 -15.70 -0.16
C ILE A 244 -10.42 -16.09 -1.50
N PRO A 245 -11.71 -16.50 -1.50
CA PRO A 245 -12.33 -17.03 -2.69
C PRO A 245 -12.47 -15.97 -3.78
N ALA A 246 -12.27 -16.39 -5.04
CA ALA A 246 -12.32 -15.51 -6.20
C ALA A 246 -13.67 -14.77 -6.38
N ASN A 247 -14.74 -15.28 -5.77
CA ASN A 247 -16.09 -14.73 -5.87
C ASN A 247 -16.44 -13.75 -4.74
N ILE A 248 -15.47 -13.30 -3.92
CA ILE A 248 -15.74 -12.35 -2.82
C ILE A 248 -16.36 -11.02 -3.31
N THR A 249 -16.15 -10.70 -4.59
CA THR A 249 -16.73 -9.55 -5.30
C THR A 249 -18.24 -9.60 -5.44
N ASN A 250 -18.82 -10.79 -5.34
CA ASN A 250 -20.25 -10.99 -5.48
C ASN A 250 -21.01 -10.58 -4.21
N LEU A 251 -20.30 -10.20 -3.14
CA LEU A 251 -20.87 -9.68 -1.91
C LEU A 251 -21.23 -8.20 -2.13
N PRO A 252 -22.52 -7.87 -2.32
CA PRO A 252 -22.95 -6.58 -2.86
C PRO A 252 -22.89 -5.44 -1.84
N TYR A 253 -22.54 -5.73 -0.59
CA TYR A 253 -22.46 -4.77 0.51
C TYR A 253 -21.08 -4.73 1.18
N LEU A 254 -20.11 -5.55 0.75
CA LEU A 254 -18.81 -5.64 1.43
C LEU A 254 -18.00 -4.35 1.21
N TYR A 255 -17.79 -3.60 2.28
CA TYR A 255 -17.06 -2.32 2.26
C TYR A 255 -15.79 -2.31 3.13
N GLU A 256 -15.67 -3.23 4.10
CA GLU A 256 -14.48 -3.36 4.96
C GLU A 256 -14.01 -4.82 5.06
N LEU A 257 -12.72 -5.05 4.78
CA LEU A 257 -12.09 -6.37 4.91
C LEU A 257 -10.77 -6.25 5.69
N ASP A 258 -10.77 -6.71 6.93
CA ASP A 258 -9.58 -6.80 7.80
C ASP A 258 -9.25 -8.27 8.08
N LEU A 259 -8.16 -8.73 7.49
CA LEU A 259 -7.61 -10.08 7.61
C LEU A 259 -6.24 -10.07 8.28
N SER A 260 -5.88 -8.95 8.92
CA SER A 260 -4.54 -8.73 9.43
C SER A 260 -4.14 -9.72 10.53
N ASN A 261 -2.84 -10.03 10.63
CA ASN A 261 -2.29 -10.91 11.67
C ASN A 261 -3.01 -12.28 11.72
N ASN A 262 -2.87 -13.02 10.63
CA ASN A 262 -3.43 -14.36 10.43
C ASN A 262 -2.40 -15.29 9.75
N LYS A 263 -2.84 -16.47 9.32
CA LYS A 263 -2.03 -17.47 8.62
C LYS A 263 -2.48 -17.66 7.17
N PHE A 264 -3.11 -16.65 6.55
CA PHE A 264 -3.50 -16.72 5.14
C PHE A 264 -2.27 -16.90 4.26
N SER A 265 -2.40 -17.68 3.19
CA SER A 265 -1.32 -18.00 2.24
C SER A 265 -1.87 -18.03 0.82
N GLY A 266 -1.00 -18.25 -0.16
CA GLY A 266 -1.38 -18.23 -1.58
C GLY A 266 -1.10 -16.85 -2.20
N HIS A 267 -1.76 -16.56 -3.32
CA HIS A 267 -1.53 -15.32 -4.07
C HIS A 267 -2.30 -14.13 -3.48
N PHE A 268 -1.98 -12.91 -3.95
CA PHE A 268 -2.83 -11.75 -3.69
C PHE A 268 -4.28 -12.06 -4.12
N PRO A 269 -5.29 -11.68 -3.33
CA PRO A 269 -6.68 -11.99 -3.62
C PRO A 269 -7.23 -11.09 -4.75
N TYR A 270 -6.90 -11.38 -6.01
CA TYR A 270 -7.27 -10.58 -7.20
C TYR A 270 -8.75 -10.17 -7.23
N ALA A 271 -9.63 -10.99 -6.67
CA ALA A 271 -11.04 -10.69 -6.56
C ALA A 271 -11.32 -9.36 -5.86
N VAL A 272 -10.60 -8.97 -4.81
CA VAL A 272 -10.87 -7.71 -4.09
C VAL A 272 -10.81 -6.47 -5.01
N LEU A 273 -10.13 -6.56 -6.16
CA LEU A 273 -10.08 -5.50 -7.16
C LEU A 273 -11.44 -5.12 -7.76
N ASN A 274 -12.38 -6.07 -7.87
CA ASN A 274 -13.71 -5.78 -8.42
C ASN A 274 -14.74 -5.39 -7.35
N ALA A 275 -14.36 -5.35 -6.07
CA ALA A 275 -15.23 -4.92 -4.98
C ALA A 275 -15.31 -3.39 -4.96
N ARG A 276 -16.18 -2.82 -5.81
CA ARG A 276 -16.29 -1.36 -6.03
C ARG A 276 -16.73 -0.53 -4.82
N GLN A 277 -17.13 -1.17 -3.72
CA GLN A 277 -17.55 -0.51 -2.49
C GLN A 277 -16.49 -0.61 -1.37
N LEU A 278 -15.37 -1.30 -1.62
CA LEU A 278 -14.34 -1.52 -0.61
C LEU A 278 -13.60 -0.22 -0.32
N VAL A 279 -13.68 0.26 0.92
CA VAL A 279 -12.99 1.47 1.38
C VAL A 279 -11.71 1.13 2.16
N PHE A 280 -11.67 -0.08 2.75
CA PHE A 280 -10.58 -0.52 3.62
C PHE A 280 -10.18 -1.97 3.31
N LEU A 281 -8.89 -2.16 3.01
CA LEU A 281 -8.28 -3.48 2.82
C LEU A 281 -7.02 -3.61 3.68
N ASP A 282 -7.09 -4.46 4.71
CA ASP A 282 -5.94 -4.82 5.52
C ASP A 282 -5.66 -6.33 5.44
N ILE A 283 -4.53 -6.69 4.80
CA ILE A 283 -4.04 -8.08 4.70
C ILE A 283 -2.65 -8.23 5.33
N ARG A 284 -2.23 -7.28 6.17
CA ARG A 284 -0.88 -7.27 6.75
C ARG A 284 -0.63 -8.43 7.71
N PHE A 285 0.63 -8.79 7.93
CA PHE A 285 1.02 -9.92 8.79
C PHE A 285 0.32 -11.24 8.39
N ASN A 286 0.56 -11.66 7.15
CA ASN A 286 0.09 -12.94 6.61
C ASN A 286 1.22 -13.60 5.80
N ASN A 287 0.93 -14.72 5.15
CA ASN A 287 1.85 -15.46 4.30
C ASN A 287 1.52 -15.34 2.81
N PHE A 288 0.82 -14.28 2.36
CA PHE A 288 0.53 -14.08 0.94
C PHE A 288 1.81 -13.93 0.13
N ALA A 289 1.87 -14.48 -1.07
CA ALA A 289 3.06 -14.55 -1.90
C ALA A 289 2.76 -14.23 -3.37
N GLY A 290 3.82 -14.17 -4.18
CA GLY A 290 3.73 -13.88 -5.61
C GLY A 290 3.56 -12.39 -5.90
N LYS A 291 2.90 -12.07 -7.00
CA LYS A 291 2.74 -10.70 -7.50
C LYS A 291 1.51 -10.01 -6.90
N VAL A 292 1.61 -8.70 -6.73
CA VAL A 292 0.50 -7.80 -6.41
C VAL A 292 0.07 -7.12 -7.71
N PRO A 293 -1.18 -7.29 -8.17
CA PRO A 293 -1.65 -6.70 -9.41
C PRO A 293 -1.45 -5.18 -9.42
N PRO A 294 -0.98 -4.57 -10.53
CA PRO A 294 -0.85 -3.13 -10.64
C PRO A 294 -2.14 -2.38 -10.27
N GLU A 295 -3.30 -2.93 -10.60
CA GLU A 295 -4.62 -2.38 -10.35
C GLU A 295 -4.87 -2.06 -8.87
N VAL A 296 -4.21 -2.75 -7.93
CA VAL A 296 -4.29 -2.48 -6.49
C VAL A 296 -3.88 -1.05 -6.17
N PHE A 297 -2.87 -0.54 -6.89
CA PHE A 297 -2.36 0.82 -6.69
C PHE A 297 -3.25 1.89 -7.33
N GLY A 298 -4.33 1.51 -8.01
CA GLY A 298 -5.36 2.43 -8.49
C GLY A 298 -6.70 2.27 -7.77
N LEU A 299 -6.78 1.44 -6.72
CA LEU A 299 -7.99 1.31 -5.92
C LEU A 299 -8.28 2.59 -5.16
N ASP A 300 -9.54 3.03 -5.19
CA ASP A 300 -10.05 4.18 -4.44
C ASP A 300 -10.24 3.83 -2.96
N VAL A 301 -9.13 3.63 -2.26
CA VAL A 301 -9.06 3.30 -0.84
C VAL A 301 -8.23 4.33 -0.09
N ASP A 302 -8.66 4.66 1.14
CA ASP A 302 -7.89 5.56 2.01
C ASP A 302 -6.64 4.87 2.57
N LEU A 303 -6.75 3.57 2.85
CA LEU A 303 -5.75 2.74 3.52
C LEU A 303 -5.51 1.44 2.76
N LEU A 304 -4.26 1.23 2.32
CA LEU A 304 -3.82 0.00 1.66
C LEU A 304 -2.67 -0.63 2.47
N PHE A 305 -2.98 -1.65 3.27
CA PHE A 305 -2.02 -2.33 4.12
C PHE A 305 -1.72 -3.75 3.63
N ILE A 306 -0.56 -3.92 2.96
CA ILE A 306 -0.09 -5.21 2.44
C ILE A 306 1.29 -5.63 3.00
N ASN A 307 1.76 -4.92 4.03
CA ASN A 307 3.06 -5.16 4.66
C ASN A 307 3.13 -6.52 5.39
N ASN A 308 4.34 -6.98 5.67
CA ASN A 308 4.60 -8.24 6.40
C ASN A 308 3.93 -9.44 5.72
N ASN A 309 4.28 -9.63 4.45
CA ASN A 309 3.87 -10.74 3.60
C ASN A 309 5.10 -11.26 2.81
N ASN A 310 4.88 -12.17 1.88
CA ASN A 310 5.89 -12.77 1.01
C ASN A 310 5.78 -12.28 -0.45
N PHE A 311 5.24 -11.08 -0.71
CA PHE A 311 5.10 -10.56 -2.08
C PHE A 311 6.46 -10.33 -2.75
N ILE A 312 6.58 -10.75 -4.01
CA ILE A 312 7.79 -10.66 -4.82
C ILE A 312 7.43 -10.07 -6.18
N GLN A 313 7.85 -8.84 -6.44
CA GLN A 313 7.79 -8.22 -7.76
C GLN A 313 8.62 -6.95 -7.82
N ARG A 314 8.74 -6.36 -9.01
CA ARG A 314 9.15 -4.97 -9.13
C ARG A 314 7.98 -4.04 -8.80
N LEU A 315 8.27 -2.87 -8.25
CA LEU A 315 7.25 -1.84 -8.08
C LEU A 315 6.69 -1.44 -9.47
N PRO A 316 5.37 -1.39 -9.67
CA PRO A 316 4.79 -1.07 -10.97
C PRO A 316 4.81 0.45 -11.22
N GLU A 317 4.86 0.86 -12.49
CA GLU A 317 4.89 2.28 -12.88
C GLU A 317 3.62 3.04 -12.50
N ASN A 318 2.49 2.37 -12.25
CA ASN A 318 1.27 3.05 -11.80
C ASN A 318 1.19 3.27 -10.28
N LEU A 319 2.27 3.00 -9.53
CA LEU A 319 2.36 3.28 -8.09
C LEU A 319 2.02 4.73 -7.74
N GLY A 320 2.42 5.66 -8.61
CA GLY A 320 2.12 7.08 -8.50
C GLY A 320 0.66 7.49 -8.66
N SER A 321 -0.18 6.59 -9.19
CA SER A 321 -1.61 6.85 -9.41
C SER A 321 -2.45 6.50 -8.19
N THR A 322 -1.82 6.20 -7.05
CA THR A 322 -2.54 5.77 -5.86
C THR A 322 -3.31 6.92 -5.20
N PRO A 323 -4.62 6.74 -4.96
CA PRO A 323 -5.40 7.70 -4.18
C PRO A 323 -5.17 7.54 -2.68
N ALA A 324 -4.50 6.45 -2.25
CA ALA A 324 -4.26 6.16 -0.85
C ALA A 324 -3.45 7.25 -0.15
N LEU A 325 -3.83 7.52 1.10
CA LEU A 325 -3.12 8.46 1.97
C LEU A 325 -1.91 7.78 2.63
N TYR A 326 -2.05 6.49 2.94
CA TYR A 326 -1.04 5.67 3.62
C TYR A 326 -0.67 4.48 2.75
N LEU A 327 0.57 4.44 2.28
CA LEU A 327 1.07 3.37 1.43
C LEU A 327 2.20 2.61 2.12
N THR A 328 1.93 1.38 2.55
CA THR A 328 2.92 0.51 3.18
C THR A 328 3.10 -0.79 2.41
N LEU A 329 4.34 -1.01 1.98
CA LEU A 329 4.84 -2.22 1.33
C LEU A 329 5.90 -2.92 2.18
N ALA A 330 6.04 -2.50 3.43
CA ALA A 330 7.12 -2.91 4.33
C ALA A 330 7.20 -4.43 4.52
N ASN A 331 8.40 -4.93 4.81
CA ASN A 331 8.63 -6.34 5.17
C ASN A 331 8.08 -7.31 4.11
N ASN A 332 8.49 -7.11 2.86
CA ASN A 332 8.16 -7.98 1.73
C ASN A 332 9.45 -8.26 0.93
N LYS A 333 9.32 -8.71 -0.32
CA LYS A 333 10.45 -9.00 -1.21
C LYS A 333 10.32 -8.21 -2.52
N PHE A 334 9.82 -6.96 -2.46
CA PHE A 334 9.78 -6.07 -3.61
C PHE A 334 11.19 -5.74 -4.09
N THR A 335 11.38 -5.64 -5.40
CA THR A 335 12.69 -5.49 -6.08
C THR A 335 12.67 -4.33 -7.06
N GLY A 336 13.82 -3.99 -7.66
CA GLY A 336 13.92 -2.90 -8.63
C GLY A 336 13.90 -1.51 -7.98
N GLY A 337 13.92 -0.48 -8.82
CA GLY A 337 13.89 0.92 -8.37
C GLY A 337 12.51 1.37 -7.93
N ILE A 338 12.49 2.43 -7.13
CA ILE A 338 11.26 3.19 -6.88
C ILE A 338 10.91 3.91 -8.19
N PRO A 339 9.70 3.71 -8.76
CA PRO A 339 9.33 4.30 -10.04
C PRO A 339 9.21 5.81 -9.90
N LYS A 340 9.65 6.55 -10.94
CA LYS A 340 9.59 8.01 -10.99
C LYS A 340 8.18 8.56 -10.80
N THR A 341 7.19 7.77 -11.24
CA THR A 341 5.76 8.12 -11.11
C THR A 341 5.32 8.34 -9.68
N ILE A 342 6.06 7.89 -8.65
CA ILE A 342 5.76 8.18 -7.24
C ILE A 342 5.48 9.67 -6.98
N GLY A 343 6.13 10.58 -7.72
CA GLY A 343 5.89 12.02 -7.60
C GLY A 343 4.47 12.46 -7.97
N ASN A 344 3.74 11.69 -8.78
CA ASN A 344 2.35 11.97 -9.16
C ASN A 344 1.39 11.85 -7.97
N ALA A 345 1.76 11.10 -6.93
CA ALA A 345 0.98 10.96 -5.72
C ALA A 345 1.24 12.08 -4.69
N GLY A 346 1.85 13.20 -5.12
CA GLY A 346 2.24 14.29 -4.23
C GLY A 346 1.08 15.04 -3.57
N ASP A 347 -0.12 14.94 -4.14
CA ASP A 347 -1.35 15.51 -3.59
C ASP A 347 -2.14 14.52 -2.71
N THR A 348 -1.74 13.25 -2.62
CA THR A 348 -2.45 12.22 -1.85
C THR A 348 -1.60 11.71 -0.69
N LEU A 349 -0.39 11.21 -0.96
CA LEU A 349 0.42 10.48 0.02
C LEU A 349 0.83 11.35 1.23
N LEU A 350 0.53 10.83 2.42
CA LEU A 350 0.97 11.33 3.72
C LEU A 350 2.12 10.50 4.29
N GLU A 351 2.06 9.18 4.12
CA GLU A 351 3.07 8.26 4.63
C GLU A 351 3.45 7.20 3.59
N VAL A 352 4.76 7.02 3.40
CA VAL A 352 5.33 6.05 2.45
C VAL A 352 6.30 5.14 3.19
N LEU A 353 5.98 3.85 3.26
CA LEU A 353 6.68 2.88 4.10
C LEU A 353 7.09 1.65 3.28
N PHE A 354 8.32 1.67 2.75
CA PHE A 354 8.90 0.62 1.91
C PHE A 354 10.06 -0.14 2.58
N LEU A 355 10.25 0.05 3.88
CA LEU A 355 11.32 -0.59 4.65
C LEU A 355 11.34 -2.13 4.55
N ASN A 356 12.53 -2.71 4.72
CA ASN A 356 12.77 -4.15 4.73
C ASN A 356 12.24 -4.85 3.47
N ASN A 357 12.71 -4.40 2.31
CA ASN A 357 12.46 -5.01 1.01
C ASN A 357 13.80 -5.29 0.31
N LYS A 358 13.76 -5.57 -1.00
CA LYS A 358 14.94 -5.72 -1.86
C LYS A 358 14.97 -4.63 -2.94
N LEU A 359 14.44 -3.44 -2.63
CA LEU A 359 14.46 -2.31 -3.56
C LEU A 359 15.90 -1.89 -3.83
N SER A 360 16.20 -1.54 -5.07
CA SER A 360 17.57 -1.33 -5.56
C SER A 360 17.65 -0.16 -6.52
N GLY A 361 18.84 0.39 -6.73
CA GLY A 361 19.01 1.55 -7.61
C GLY A 361 18.83 2.87 -6.86
N CYS A 362 18.73 3.96 -7.61
CA CYS A 362 18.77 5.32 -7.06
C CYS A 362 17.38 5.82 -6.66
N LEU A 363 17.33 6.72 -5.68
CA LEU A 363 16.10 7.43 -5.35
C LEU A 363 15.72 8.38 -6.50
N PRO A 364 14.48 8.34 -7.03
CA PRO A 364 14.04 9.28 -8.06
C PRO A 364 13.91 10.70 -7.49
N VAL A 365 14.30 11.71 -8.29
CA VAL A 365 14.17 13.13 -7.90
C VAL A 365 12.72 13.54 -7.70
N GLU A 366 11.80 12.82 -8.34
CA GLU A 366 10.36 13.04 -8.30
C GLU A 366 9.74 12.82 -6.92
N ILE A 367 10.45 12.15 -5.98
CA ILE A 367 10.02 12.11 -4.57
C ILE A 367 9.88 13.53 -3.99
N GLY A 368 10.67 14.51 -4.48
CA GLY A 368 10.53 15.91 -4.08
C GLY A 368 9.16 16.54 -4.36
N TYR A 369 8.29 15.89 -5.14
CA TYR A 369 6.91 16.31 -5.36
C TYR A 369 5.94 15.90 -4.24
N LEU A 370 6.35 15.04 -3.30
CA LEU A 370 5.51 14.57 -2.19
C LEU A 370 5.31 15.64 -1.10
N LYS A 371 4.69 16.76 -1.45
CA LYS A 371 4.54 17.97 -0.61
C LYS A 371 3.70 17.74 0.65
N LYS A 372 2.83 16.72 0.63
CA LYS A 372 1.99 16.35 1.79
C LYS A 372 2.64 15.32 2.70
N ALA A 373 3.69 14.64 2.25
CA ALA A 373 4.30 13.54 3.00
C ALA A 373 4.95 14.04 4.30
N THR A 374 4.68 13.30 5.37
CA THR A 374 5.22 13.52 6.72
C THR A 374 6.16 12.39 7.14
N VAL A 375 5.99 11.21 6.56
CA VAL A 375 6.81 10.02 6.83
C VAL A 375 7.29 9.40 5.52
N PHE A 376 8.60 9.21 5.40
CA PHE A 376 9.21 8.45 4.31
C PHE A 376 10.24 7.48 4.87
N ASP A 377 9.95 6.18 4.81
CA ASP A 377 10.81 5.12 5.31
C ASP A 377 11.14 4.10 4.20
N VAL A 378 12.41 4.04 3.83
CA VAL A 378 12.96 3.05 2.88
C VAL A 378 14.09 2.25 3.52
N GLY A 379 14.15 2.20 4.85
CA GLY A 379 15.24 1.56 5.56
C GLY A 379 15.36 0.06 5.28
N GLY A 380 16.57 -0.51 5.30
CA GLY A 380 16.75 -1.95 5.09
C GLY A 380 16.45 -2.40 3.66
N ASN A 381 17.00 -1.70 2.67
CA ASN A 381 16.90 -2.03 1.25
C ASN A 381 18.30 -2.12 0.61
N LEU A 382 18.36 -2.21 -0.72
CA LEU A 382 19.57 -2.20 -1.55
C LEU A 382 19.68 -0.89 -2.36
N LEU A 383 19.05 0.20 -1.89
CA LEU A 383 19.06 1.49 -2.58
C LEU A 383 20.46 2.11 -2.50
N THR A 384 20.85 2.85 -3.53
CA THR A 384 22.22 3.37 -3.66
C THR A 384 22.25 4.79 -4.25
N GLY A 385 23.44 5.39 -4.28
CA GLY A 385 23.67 6.75 -4.79
C GLY A 385 23.44 7.85 -3.75
N PRO A 386 23.42 9.13 -4.18
CA PRO A 386 23.22 10.28 -3.30
C PRO A 386 21.74 10.47 -2.94
N ILE A 387 21.50 11.24 -1.88
CA ILE A 387 20.18 11.79 -1.57
C ILE A 387 19.90 12.92 -2.58
N PRO A 388 18.79 12.89 -3.35
CA PRO A 388 18.48 13.95 -4.29
C PRO A 388 18.25 15.29 -3.60
N LEU A 389 18.78 16.39 -4.17
CA LEU A 389 18.57 17.76 -3.66
C LEU A 389 17.09 18.14 -3.62
N SER A 390 16.27 17.54 -4.50
CA SER A 390 14.82 17.73 -4.54
C SER A 390 14.10 17.39 -3.22
N PHE A 391 14.73 16.61 -2.33
CA PHE A 391 14.18 16.31 -0.99
C PHE A 391 14.05 17.58 -0.11
N GLN A 392 14.74 18.66 -0.44
CA GLN A 392 14.52 19.99 0.16
C GLN A 392 13.05 20.45 0.01
N CYS A 393 12.31 19.95 -0.98
CA CYS A 393 10.92 20.32 -1.22
C CYS A 393 9.91 19.62 -0.29
N LEU A 394 10.36 18.68 0.54
CA LEU A 394 9.52 17.89 1.46
C LEU A 394 9.23 18.68 2.76
N GLN A 395 8.59 19.84 2.63
CA GLN A 395 8.43 20.82 3.71
C GLN A 395 7.63 20.32 4.93
N LYS A 396 6.79 19.29 4.75
CA LYS A 396 6.02 18.64 5.83
C LYS A 396 6.70 17.41 6.42
N MET A 397 7.90 17.05 5.98
CA MET A 397 8.57 15.84 6.44
C MET A 397 8.91 15.92 7.93
N GLU A 398 8.48 14.92 8.68
CA GLU A 398 8.73 14.77 10.11
C GLU A 398 9.66 13.59 10.42
N LEU A 399 9.50 12.49 9.69
CA LEU A 399 10.31 11.27 9.80
C LEU A 399 10.87 10.86 8.45
N LEU A 400 12.20 10.90 8.33
CA LEU A 400 12.92 10.42 7.16
C LEU A 400 13.87 9.29 7.56
N ASN A 401 13.62 8.08 7.10
CA ASN A 401 14.45 6.92 7.41
C ASN A 401 15.03 6.32 6.12
N LEU A 402 16.34 6.51 5.93
CA LEU A 402 17.11 5.96 4.83
C LEU A 402 18.15 4.94 5.33
N ALA A 403 18.06 4.49 6.58
CA ALA A 403 19.08 3.67 7.23
C ALA A 403 19.23 2.28 6.57
N ARG A 404 20.39 1.64 6.76
CA ARG A 404 20.67 0.27 6.27
C ARG A 404 20.41 0.14 4.76
N ASN A 405 21.05 0.99 3.98
CA ASN A 405 21.07 0.97 2.52
C ASN A 405 22.52 1.07 2.02
N GLN A 406 22.69 1.39 0.74
CA GLN A 406 23.97 1.59 0.08
C GLN A 406 24.11 3.05 -0.41
N PHE A 407 23.48 4.01 0.28
CA PHE A 407 23.58 5.43 -0.08
C PHE A 407 25.01 5.95 0.14
N SER A 408 25.43 6.86 -0.72
CA SER A 408 26.80 7.35 -0.82
C SER A 408 26.84 8.86 -1.10
N GLY A 409 28.04 9.44 -1.11
CA GLY A 409 28.24 10.87 -1.38
C GLY A 409 27.99 11.77 -0.16
N VAL A 410 27.70 13.03 -0.44
CA VAL A 410 27.51 14.10 0.56
C VAL A 410 26.04 14.17 0.97
N VAL A 411 25.77 14.34 2.27
CA VAL A 411 24.40 14.60 2.74
C VAL A 411 24.01 16.06 2.41
N PRO A 412 22.92 16.31 1.64
CA PRO A 412 22.56 17.67 1.28
C PRO A 412 22.11 18.49 2.48
N GLU A 413 22.80 19.60 2.75
CA GLU A 413 22.50 20.52 3.86
C GLU A 413 21.06 21.03 3.85
N ALA A 414 20.53 21.23 2.65
CA ALA A 414 19.16 21.65 2.42
C ALA A 414 18.11 20.67 2.97
N VAL A 415 18.40 19.36 2.99
CA VAL A 415 17.51 18.35 3.58
C VAL A 415 17.55 18.42 5.10
N CYS A 416 18.71 18.69 5.69
CA CYS A 416 18.87 18.91 7.12
C CYS A 416 18.26 20.24 7.60
N ALA A 417 17.97 21.16 6.69
CA ALA A 417 17.30 22.43 6.96
C ALA A 417 15.75 22.35 6.88
N LEU A 418 15.17 21.16 6.64
CA LEU A 418 13.73 20.99 6.62
C LEU A 418 13.10 21.35 7.99
N PRO A 419 12.00 22.14 8.00
CA PRO A 419 11.54 22.81 9.22
C PRO A 419 10.92 21.86 10.26
N ASN A 420 10.32 20.76 9.82
CA ASN A 420 9.53 19.86 10.68
C ASN A 420 10.26 18.55 11.02
N LEU A 421 11.50 18.40 10.58
CA LEU A 421 12.22 17.14 10.70
C LEU A 421 12.54 16.84 12.16
N SER A 422 11.94 15.76 12.68
CA SER A 422 12.02 15.36 14.09
C SER A 422 12.78 14.06 14.31
N ASN A 423 12.79 13.18 13.29
CA ASN A 423 13.53 11.94 13.29
C ASN A 423 14.12 11.71 11.89
N PHE A 424 15.44 11.80 11.78
CA PHE A 424 16.16 11.59 10.54
C PHE A 424 17.24 10.54 10.78
N THR A 425 17.20 9.42 10.07
CA THR A 425 18.25 8.41 10.20
C THR A 425 18.84 8.04 8.85
N LEU A 426 20.16 8.14 8.80
CA LEU A 426 21.03 7.79 7.67
C LEU A 426 22.02 6.70 8.07
N SER A 427 21.82 6.06 9.23
CA SER A 427 22.80 5.11 9.76
C SER A 427 22.94 3.86 8.88
N TYR A 428 24.10 3.20 8.98
CA TYR A 428 24.42 2.01 8.18
C TYR A 428 24.39 2.26 6.65
N ASN A 429 24.93 3.40 6.19
CA ASN A 429 25.14 3.73 4.77
C ASN A 429 26.64 3.95 4.49
N TYR A 430 26.99 4.63 3.39
CA TYR A 430 28.35 4.93 2.96
C TYR A 430 28.56 6.43 2.70
N PHE A 431 27.80 7.31 3.34
CA PHE A 431 28.01 8.76 3.23
C PHE A 431 29.43 9.15 3.68
N THR A 432 30.03 10.12 2.98
CA THR A 432 31.42 10.55 3.23
C THR A 432 31.49 11.88 3.95
N GLU A 433 30.47 12.74 3.80
CA GLU A 433 30.51 14.11 4.30
C GLU A 433 29.14 14.58 4.82
N VAL A 434 29.20 15.43 5.84
CA VAL A 434 28.06 16.16 6.41
C VAL A 434 28.47 17.60 6.71
N GLY A 435 27.62 18.56 6.38
CA GLY A 435 27.85 19.97 6.63
C GLY A 435 27.28 20.47 7.97
N PRO A 436 27.34 21.80 8.20
CA PRO A 436 27.01 22.41 9.49
C PRO A 436 25.54 22.24 9.94
N GLU A 437 24.55 22.33 9.05
CA GLU A 437 23.13 22.14 9.37
C GLU A 437 22.86 20.70 9.79
N CYS A 438 23.37 19.71 9.05
CA CYS A 438 23.26 18.31 9.44
C CYS A 438 23.94 18.06 10.80
N ARG A 439 25.11 18.66 11.05
CA ARG A 439 25.80 18.55 12.35
C ARG A 439 25.00 19.14 13.50
N LYS A 440 24.18 20.18 13.29
CA LYS A 440 23.25 20.67 14.32
C LYS A 440 22.21 19.61 14.67
N LEU A 441 21.65 18.89 13.68
CA LEU A 441 20.69 17.81 13.91
C LEU A 441 21.33 16.61 14.64
N ILE A 442 22.58 16.26 14.31
CA ILE A 442 23.33 15.21 15.01
C ILE A 442 23.48 15.57 16.50
N LYS A 443 23.90 16.81 16.80
CA LYS A 443 24.03 17.31 18.18
C LYS A 443 22.70 17.28 18.94
N LYS A 444 21.59 17.57 18.25
CA LYS A 444 20.23 17.49 18.81
C LYS A 444 19.67 16.07 18.91
N LYS A 445 20.42 15.04 18.47
CA LYS A 445 19.96 13.64 18.37
C LYS A 445 18.73 13.45 17.46
N VAL A 446 18.51 14.39 16.54
CA VAL A 446 17.50 14.28 15.47
C VAL A 446 18.04 13.48 14.30
N LEU A 447 19.34 13.62 13.99
CA LEU A 447 20.01 12.91 12.90
C LEU A 447 20.96 11.82 13.42
N ASP A 448 20.69 10.56 13.06
CA ASP A 448 21.59 9.42 13.28
C ASP A 448 22.47 9.14 12.05
N MET A 449 23.80 9.23 12.24
CA MET A 449 24.84 9.02 11.22
C MET A 449 25.74 7.82 11.49
N LYS A 450 25.41 6.95 12.46
CA LYS A 450 26.28 5.80 12.80
C LYS A 450 26.53 4.89 11.60
N MET A 451 27.67 4.21 11.58
CA MET A 451 28.02 3.20 10.58
C MET A 451 28.00 3.77 9.14
N ASN A 452 28.58 4.96 8.95
CA ASN A 452 28.87 5.57 7.65
C ASN A 452 30.39 5.63 7.39
N CYS A 453 30.81 6.40 6.38
CA CYS A 453 32.21 6.58 5.98
C CYS A 453 32.71 8.02 6.27
N ILE A 454 32.29 8.61 7.38
CA ILE A 454 32.58 10.01 7.74
C ILE A 454 33.73 10.04 8.74
N LEU A 455 34.92 10.48 8.33
CA LEU A 455 36.15 10.33 9.15
C LEU A 455 36.12 11.02 10.51
N ASP A 456 35.37 12.12 10.66
CA ASP A 456 35.39 12.97 11.84
C ASP A 456 34.17 12.78 12.76
N LEU A 457 33.38 11.73 12.56
CA LEU A 457 32.28 11.32 13.43
C LEU A 457 32.58 10.02 14.18
N PRO A 458 32.01 9.80 15.38
CA PRO A 458 32.14 8.53 16.10
C PRO A 458 31.29 7.41 15.46
N ASP A 459 31.55 6.17 15.88
CA ASP A 459 30.79 4.96 15.51
C ASP A 459 30.69 4.72 13.99
N GLN A 460 31.79 4.92 13.25
CA GLN A 460 31.81 4.81 11.79
C GLN A 460 32.32 3.46 11.31
N ARG A 461 32.09 3.15 10.04
CA ARG A 461 32.61 1.93 9.40
C ARG A 461 34.14 1.97 9.38
N THR A 462 34.72 0.77 9.25
CA THR A 462 36.17 0.67 9.08
C THR A 462 36.59 1.28 7.75
N ALA A 463 37.80 1.84 7.70
CA ALA A 463 38.38 2.35 6.44
C ALA A 463 38.46 1.27 5.35
N ALA A 464 38.61 0.00 5.74
CA ALA A 464 38.61 -1.13 4.81
C ALA A 464 37.23 -1.34 4.17
N ASP A 465 36.15 -1.30 4.94
CA ASP A 465 34.78 -1.42 4.43
C ASP A 465 34.43 -0.28 3.47
N CYS A 466 34.79 0.96 3.84
CA CYS A 466 34.56 2.12 3.00
C CYS A 466 35.35 2.04 1.68
N ARG A 467 36.65 1.70 1.74
CA ARG A 467 37.49 1.54 0.54
C ARG A 467 36.95 0.44 -0.38
N LYS A 468 36.50 -0.68 0.20
CA LYS A 468 35.90 -1.78 -0.55
C LYS A 468 34.65 -1.33 -1.29
N PHE A 469 33.73 -0.64 -0.61
CA PHE A 469 32.52 -0.13 -1.23
C PHE A 469 32.84 0.78 -2.43
N TYR A 470 33.67 1.81 -2.22
CA TYR A 470 34.02 2.78 -3.26
C TYR A 470 34.86 2.20 -4.41
N SER A 471 35.51 1.05 -4.22
CA SER A 471 36.23 0.35 -5.31
C SER A 471 35.32 -0.37 -6.31
N THR A 472 34.09 -0.69 -5.90
CA THR A 472 33.12 -1.46 -6.70
C THR A 472 31.83 -0.69 -7.00
N HIS A 473 31.65 0.47 -6.39
CA HIS A 473 30.42 1.25 -6.46
C HIS A 473 30.27 1.90 -7.84
N HIS A 474 29.08 1.76 -8.42
CA HIS A 474 28.71 2.41 -9.66
C HIS A 474 27.78 3.58 -9.34
N PRO A 475 28.13 4.81 -9.75
CA PRO A 475 27.31 5.99 -9.49
C PRO A 475 26.00 5.95 -10.29
N CYS A 476 25.02 6.72 -9.83
CA CYS A 476 23.75 6.90 -10.51
C CYS A 476 23.96 7.55 -11.88
N LEU A 477 23.19 7.10 -12.89
CA LEU A 477 23.33 7.54 -14.29
C LEU A 477 23.11 9.06 -14.49
N ASP A 478 22.52 9.76 -13.53
CA ASP A 478 22.23 11.20 -13.62
C ASP A 478 22.53 11.95 -12.31
N GLU A 479 23.78 11.87 -11.84
CA GLU A 479 24.23 12.63 -10.66
C GLU A 479 24.02 14.15 -10.81
N LYS A 480 24.08 14.68 -12.03
CA LYS A 480 23.83 16.10 -12.27
C LYS A 480 22.40 16.47 -11.89
N LEU A 481 21.41 15.73 -12.40
CA LEU A 481 20.01 15.97 -12.05
C LEU A 481 19.79 15.82 -10.54
N MET A 482 20.36 14.80 -9.91
CA MET A 482 20.25 14.58 -8.45
C MET A 482 20.73 15.79 -7.65
N ASN A 483 21.77 16.48 -8.12
CA ASN A 483 22.39 17.60 -7.41
C ASN A 483 21.85 18.98 -7.81
N THR A 484 21.17 19.12 -8.95
CA THR A 484 20.69 20.43 -9.43
C THR A 484 19.18 20.57 -9.43
N TYR A 485 18.44 19.46 -9.47
CA TYR A 485 17.00 19.50 -9.67
C TYR A 485 16.25 19.83 -8.37
N MET A 486 15.41 20.86 -8.43
CA MET A 486 14.61 21.32 -7.30
C MET A 486 13.21 21.76 -7.76
N PRO A 487 12.19 20.89 -7.66
CA PRO A 487 10.86 21.16 -8.21
C PRO A 487 10.10 22.29 -7.50
N CYS A 488 10.54 22.70 -6.31
CA CYS A 488 9.94 23.80 -5.53
C CYS A 488 10.64 25.15 -5.71
N SER A 489 11.70 25.24 -6.52
CA SER A 489 12.38 26.51 -6.83
C SER A 489 11.46 27.42 -7.64
N LYS A 490 11.10 28.60 -7.09
CA LYS A 490 10.45 29.65 -7.87
C LYS A 490 11.51 30.39 -8.69
N GLY A 491 11.49 30.20 -10.00
CA GLY A 491 12.25 31.01 -10.97
C GLY A 491 13.61 30.41 -11.32
N HIS A 492 13.76 30.06 -12.60
CA HIS A 492 14.96 29.57 -13.28
C HIS A 492 15.38 28.14 -12.91
N TYR A 493 15.19 27.21 -13.85
CA TYR A 493 15.49 25.77 -13.82
C TYR A 493 14.49 24.82 -13.15
N ALA A 494 13.20 25.13 -13.18
CA ALA A 494 12.19 24.06 -13.17
C ALA A 494 12.29 23.34 -14.53
N LEU A 495 13.11 22.29 -14.62
CA LEU A 495 12.98 21.34 -15.73
C LEU A 495 11.64 20.63 -15.51
N GLU A 496 10.68 20.81 -16.40
CA GLU A 496 9.48 19.99 -16.37
C GLU A 496 9.88 18.54 -16.67
N ALA A 497 9.27 17.57 -15.98
CA ALA A 497 9.58 16.15 -16.16
C ALA A 497 9.41 15.65 -17.61
N SER A 498 8.73 16.43 -18.45
CA SER A 498 8.51 16.22 -19.89
C SER A 498 9.69 16.64 -20.80
N ASP A 499 10.69 17.38 -20.30
CA ASP A 499 11.78 17.94 -21.13
C ASP A 499 13.01 17.02 -21.29
N ILE A 500 12.99 15.81 -20.73
CA ILE A 500 14.11 14.86 -20.83
C ILE A 500 14.06 14.10 -22.16
N LYS A 501 14.53 14.74 -23.25
CA LYS A 501 15.01 14.01 -24.43
C LYS A 501 16.46 13.61 -24.23
N SER A 502 16.78 12.34 -24.51
CA SER A 502 18.12 11.77 -24.46
C SER A 502 19.12 12.59 -25.28
N VAL A 503 20.03 13.30 -24.61
CA VAL A 503 21.15 13.98 -25.27
C VAL A 503 22.41 13.15 -25.04
N ALA A 504 23.06 12.76 -26.14
CA ALA A 504 24.34 12.05 -26.12
C ALA A 504 25.42 12.90 -25.41
N PRO A 505 26.32 12.28 -24.63
CA PRO A 505 27.28 13.02 -23.82
C PRO A 505 28.31 13.75 -24.69
N ALA A 506 28.49 15.05 -24.42
CA ALA A 506 29.67 15.79 -24.84
C ALA A 506 30.89 15.34 -24.00
N PRO A 507 32.11 15.37 -24.56
CA PRO A 507 33.30 14.89 -23.87
C PRO A 507 33.61 15.76 -22.64
N ALA A 508 33.81 15.10 -21.50
CA ALA A 508 34.19 15.74 -20.25
C ALA A 508 35.61 16.36 -20.34
N PRO A 509 35.87 17.52 -19.71
CA PRO A 509 37.22 18.02 -19.54
C PRO A 509 38.04 17.11 -18.60
N ALA A 510 39.35 17.06 -18.84
CA ALA A 510 40.28 16.15 -18.18
C ALA A 510 40.26 16.26 -16.63
N ARG A 511 40.13 15.11 -15.97
CA ARG A 511 40.32 14.96 -14.52
C ARG A 511 41.78 15.27 -14.16
N GLN A 512 41.99 16.25 -13.30
CA GLN A 512 43.26 16.38 -12.56
C GLN A 512 43.30 15.25 -11.51
N SER A 513 44.28 14.35 -11.65
CA SER A 513 44.53 13.26 -10.72
C SER A 513 45.50 13.68 -9.61
N TYR A 514 45.41 12.98 -8.48
CA TYR A 514 46.17 13.14 -7.24
C TYR A 514 47.68 12.89 -7.41
N GLY A 515 48.37 13.81 -8.10
CA GLY A 515 49.82 13.89 -8.21
C GLY A 515 50.33 15.24 -7.71
N ALA A 516 50.02 15.62 -6.47
CA ALA A 516 50.56 16.83 -5.84
C ALA A 516 50.43 16.79 -4.31
N LEU A 517 50.95 15.74 -3.67
CA LEU A 517 51.32 15.76 -2.25
C LEU A 517 52.58 14.89 -2.08
N THR A 518 53.72 15.41 -2.53
CA THR A 518 55.02 15.04 -1.94
C THR A 518 55.24 15.89 -0.70
N PRO A 519 55.76 15.28 0.36
CA PRO A 519 56.76 15.96 1.18
C PRO A 519 58.04 15.11 1.27
N ASN A 520 59.16 15.76 0.91
CA ASN A 520 60.59 15.43 1.03
C ASN A 520 61.03 14.01 1.45
#